data_AF-A0A9D6TVP4-F1
#
_entry.id   AF-A0A9D6TVP4-F1
#
_cell.length_a   1.000
_cell.length_b   1.000
_cell.length_c   1.000
_cell.angle_alpha   90.00
_cell.angle_beta   90.00
_cell.angle_gamma   90.00
#
_symmetry.space_group_name_H-M   'P 1'
#
loop_
_entity.id
_entity.type
_entity.pdbx_description
1 polymer ?
#
loop_
_entity_poly.entity_id
_entity_poly.type
_entity_poly.pdbx_seq_one_letter_code
_entity_poly.pdbx_strand_id
1 'polypeptide(L)' 'MTDAVLLLLVLVFYLVLSILLVPFVAHEKGRNPFFWAFIAVVCTPLMAILALAALPDLDDEGEEA' A
#
# COMPACT_ATOMS: atom_id res chain seq x y z
N MET A 1 11.46 -9.43 -27.55
CA MET A 1 11.05 -8.01 -27.45
C MET A 1 9.76 -7.86 -26.64
N THR A 2 8.77 -8.72 -26.85
CA THR A 2 7.51 -8.79 -26.09
C THR A 2 7.68 -9.05 -24.60
N ASP A 3 8.64 -9.89 -24.20
CA ASP A 3 8.86 -10.27 -22.81
C ASP A 3 9.32 -9.08 -21.95
N ALA A 4 10.18 -8.23 -22.50
CA ALA A 4 10.64 -7.02 -21.82
C ALA A 4 9.51 -6.01 -21.62
N VAL A 5 8.61 -5.88 -22.61
CA VAL A 5 7.44 -5.00 -22.51
C VAL A 5 6.45 -5.53 -21.47
N LEU A 6 6.23 -6.84 -21.43
CA LEU A 6 5.40 -7.47 -20.39
C LEU A 6 5.99 -7.27 -19.00
N LEU A 7 7.29 -7.52 -18.82
CA LEU A 7 7.97 -7.29 -17.55
C LEU A 7 7.90 -5.82 -17.11
N LEU A 8 8.05 -4.89 -18.06
CA LEU A 8 7.91 -3.46 -17.78
C LEU A 8 6.49 -3.11 -17.33
N LEU A 9 5.46 -3.64 -17.99
CA LEU A 9 4.06 -3.41 -17.60
C LEU A 9 3.77 -3.96 -16.20
N VAL A 10 4.25 -5.17 -15.90
CA VAL A 10 4.09 -5.77 -14.56
C VAL A 10 4.83 -4.94 -13.53
N LEU A 11 6.04 -4.46 -13.83
CA LEU A 11 6.82 -3.61 -12.93
C LEU A 11 6.11 -2.27 -12.66
N VAL A 12 5.61 -1.61 -13.71
CA VAL A 12 4.87 -0.35 -13.57
C VAL A 12 3.61 -0.57 -12.73
N PHE A 13 2.85 -1.63 -13.01
CA PHE A 13 1.67 -1.98 -12.23
C PHE A 13 2.01 -2.25 -10.76
N TYR A 14 3.09 -3.01 -10.51
CA TYR A 14 3.59 -3.28 -9.16
C TYR A 14 3.95 -2.01 -8.40
N LEU A 15 4.67 -1.08 -9.05
CA LEU A 15 5.06 0.19 -8.46
C LEU A 15 3.86 1.09 -8.20
N VAL A 16 2.90 1.15 -9.11
CA VAL A 16 1.64 1.89 -8.93
C VAL A 16 0.88 1.37 -7.71
N LEU A 17 0.72 0.05 -7.58
CA LEU A 17 0.05 -0.52 -6.40
C LEU A 17 0.82 -0.23 -5.10
N SER A 18 2.15 -0.31 -5.14
CA SER A 18 2.97 -0.14 -3.94
C SER A 18 3.09 1.31 -3.48
N ILE A 19 3.14 2.27 -4.43
CA ILE A 19 3.43 3.69 -4.15
C ILE A 19 2.15 4.55 -4.11
N LEU A 20 1.06 4.13 -4.74
CA LEU A 20 -0.21 4.86 -4.72
C LEU A 20 -1.25 4.15 -3.88
N LEU A 21 -1.56 2.89 -4.21
CA LEU A 21 -2.73 2.22 -3.63
C LEU A 21 -2.53 1.87 -2.14
N VAL A 22 -1.41 1.24 -1.79
CA VAL A 22 -1.12 0.88 -0.39
C VAL A 22 -1.06 2.09 0.54
N PRO A 23 -0.30 3.17 0.25
CA PRO A 23 -0.26 4.34 1.12
C PRO A 23 -1.61 5.05 1.21
N PHE A 24 -2.41 5.06 0.13
CA PHE A 24 -3.78 5.59 0.18
C PHE A 24 -4.63 4.83 1.19
N VAL A 25 -4.65 3.49 1.13
CA VAL A 25 -5.39 2.66 2.09
C VAL A 25 -4.84 2.82 3.52
N ALA A 26 -3.52 2.94 3.67
CA ALA A 26 -2.91 3.18 4.98
C ALA A 26 -3.34 4.54 5.57
N HIS A 27 -3.38 5.59 4.75
CA HIS A 27 -3.82 6.92 5.15
C HIS A 27 -5.29 6.92 5.59
N GLU A 28 -6.19 6.30 4.81
CA GLU A 28 -7.61 6.15 5.18
C GLU A 28 -7.80 5.42 6.51
N LYS A 29 -6.86 4.55 6.88
CA LYS A 29 -6.86 3.83 8.16
C LYS A 29 -6.14 4.54 9.31
N GLY A 30 -5.74 5.81 9.12
CA GLY A 30 -4.99 6.60 10.12
C GLY A 30 -3.56 6.11 10.36
N ARG A 31 -3.01 5.28 9.46
CA ARG A 31 -1.66 4.70 9.58
C ARG A 31 -0.66 5.52 8.75
N ASN A 32 0.62 5.43 9.12
CA ASN A 32 1.67 6.12 8.37
C ASN A 32 1.80 5.58 6.93
N PRO A 33 1.47 6.38 5.89
CA PRO A 33 1.45 5.92 4.51
C PRO A 33 2.84 5.58 3.98
N PHE A 34 3.89 6.31 4.39
CA PHE A 34 5.25 6.07 3.94
C PHE A 34 5.81 4.74 4.44
N PHE A 35 5.51 4.39 5.69
CA PHE A 35 5.90 3.11 6.28
C PHE A 35 5.25 1.94 5.53
N TRP A 36 3.96 2.04 5.23
CA TRP A 36 3.23 1.00 4.50
C TRP A 36 3.60 0.92 3.01
N ALA A 37 3.94 2.03 2.36
CA ALA A 37 4.49 2.02 1.01
C ALA A 37 5.85 1.28 0.95
N PHE A 38 6.73 1.49 1.94
CA PHE A 38 7.99 0.74 2.03
C PHE A 38 7.73 -0.77 2.20
N ILE A 39 6.81 -1.14 3.09
CA ILE A 39 6.41 -2.55 3.28
C ILE A 39 5.85 -3.13 1.98
N ALA A 40 5.03 -2.39 1.23
CA ALA A 40 4.48 -2.88 -0.04
C ALA A 40 5.54 -3.18 -1.10
N VAL A 41 6.55 -2.31 -1.22
CA VAL A 41 7.66 -2.51 -2.15
C VAL A 41 8.49 -3.74 -1.79
N VAL A 42 8.68 -4.01 -0.49
CA VAL A 42 9.51 -5.14 0.00
C VAL A 42 8.75 -6.47 0.06
N CYS A 43 7.50 -6.46 0.54
CA CYS A 43 6.73 -7.65 0.90
C CYS A 43 5.61 -7.99 -0.09
N THR A 44 5.52 -7.31 -1.24
CA THR A 44 4.43 -7.36 -2.23
C THR A 44 3.23 -6.49 -1.83
N PRO A 45 2.67 -5.67 -2.76
CA PRO A 45 1.55 -4.78 -2.47
C PRO A 45 0.29 -5.52 -2.05
N LEU A 46 0.03 -6.71 -2.60
CA LEU A 46 -1.14 -7.53 -2.24
C LEU A 46 -1.12 -7.96 -0.76
N MET A 47 0.04 -8.37 -0.26
CA MET A 47 0.19 -8.76 1.15
C MET A 47 0.06 -7.56 2.09
N ALA A 48 0.58 -6.40 1.68
CA ALA A 48 0.43 -5.17 2.45
C ALA A 48 -1.04 -4.73 2.57
N ILE A 49 -1.81 -4.82 1.49
CA ILE A 49 -3.26 -4.53 1.50
C ILE A 49 -4.01 -5.52 2.39
N LEU A 50 -3.72 -6.81 2.31
CA LEU A 50 -4.34 -7.81 3.18
C LEU A 50 -4.02 -7.56 4.67
N ALA A 51 -2.78 -7.18 4.98
CA ALA A 51 -2.39 -6.83 6.33
C ALA A 51 -3.10 -5.56 6.83
N LEU A 52 -3.23 -4.52 5.99
CA LEU A 52 -4.01 -3.32 6.30
C LEU A 52 -5.49 -3.65 6.51
N ALA A 53 -6.06 -4.52 5.68
CA ALA A 53 -7.47 -4.94 5.80
C ALA A 53 -7.74 -5.72 7.09
N ALA A 54 -6.76 -6.46 7.60
CA ALA A 54 -6.86 -7.19 8.86
C ALA A 54 -6.72 -6.31 10.10
N LEU A 55 -6.17 -5.10 9.97
CA LEU A 55 -6.03 -4.16 11.08
C LEU A 55 -7.30 -3.32 11.25
N PRO A 56 -7.75 -3.11 12.50
CA PRO A 56 -8.79 -2.13 12.79
C PRO A 56 -8.29 -0.74 12.43
N ASP A 57 -9.22 0.11 12.04
CA ASP A 57 -8.97 1.52 11.76
C ASP A 57 -8.49 2.19 13.05
N LEU A 58 -7.53 3.09 12.93
CA LEU A 58 -7.17 3.96 14.05
C LEU A 58 -8.23 5.05 14.09
N ASP A 59 -9.33 4.78 14.80
CA ASP A 59 -10.36 5.78 15.04
C ASP A 59 -9.75 7.00 15.73
N ASP A 60 -10.11 8.20 15.26
CA ASP A 60 -9.90 9.47 15.95
C ASP A 60 -10.76 9.53 17.24
N GLU A 61 -10.50 8.69 18.23
CA GLU A 61 -11.02 8.89 19.60
C GLU A 61 -10.08 9.84 20.39
N GLY A 62 -9.79 11.01 19.82
CA GLY A 62 -8.78 11.91 20.39
C GLY A 62 -8.90 13.40 20.11
N GLU A 63 -10.00 13.90 19.53
CA GLU A 63 -10.31 15.33 19.56
C GLU A 63 -11.48 15.58 20.52
N GLU A 64 -11.13 16.09 21.71
CA GLU A 64 -11.96 16.71 22.77
C GLU A 64 -12.64 15.79 23.82
N ALA A 65 -11.87 15.48 24.87
CA ALA A 65 -12.35 15.38 26.26
C ALA A 65 -11.60 16.41 27.13
#